data_AF-A0A3N4NUV2-F1
#
_entry.id   AF-A0A3N4NUV2-F1
#
_cell.length_a   1.000
_cell.length_b   1.000
_cell.length_c   1.000
_cell.angle_alpha   90.00
_cell.angle_beta   90.00
_cell.angle_gamma   90.00
#
_symmetry.space_group_name_H-M   'P 1'
#
loop_
_entity.id
_entity.type
_entity.pdbx_description
1 polymer ?
#
loop_
_entity_poly.entity_id
_entity_poly.type
_entity_poly.pdbx_seq_one_letter_code
_entity_poly.pdbx_strand_id
1 'polypeptide(L)'
;MIKKLPLLIIALLSINSFIFSQNNSGKTYWYTSPDSNGYISFQRIVSDDKSDSSTILNTKVRASFDGEILNFDLSTVTETEKMIFAKSFSFHGTIGAKIEPVNFSGTKIKSDKKDISFWHFKGDFVEDMETDPDIQRFNFAKYNATLKLPARTIPSFNIWAIIPRLPFDRKGTFKFNALDETKLYVKKNQTINYLGTTNTDINGKKIKLHKFVHQGKGMLPAYYWVSEDRELMQVLLDNKYTFTISSKEAALQTEKSGKSE
;
A
#
# COMPACT_ATOMS: atom_id res chain seq x y z
N MET A 1 -71.48 4.96 -1.48
CA MET A 1 -71.48 3.90 -0.45
C MET A 1 -70.06 3.75 0.07
N ILE A 2 -69.90 3.97 1.37
CA ILE A 2 -68.69 3.78 2.18
C ILE A 2 -68.60 2.30 2.58
N LYS A 3 -67.37 1.77 2.71
CA LYS A 3 -66.87 0.90 3.82
C LYS A 3 -65.68 0.06 3.30
N LYS A 4 -64.44 0.44 3.65
CA LYS A 4 -63.66 0.06 4.85
C LYS A 4 -63.00 -1.33 4.74
N LEU A 5 -61.68 -1.27 4.92
CA LEU A 5 -60.63 -2.28 5.13
C LEU A 5 -61.01 -3.49 6.01
N PRO A 6 -60.22 -4.58 5.93
CA PRO A 6 -59.47 -4.98 7.13
C PRO A 6 -57.99 -5.31 6.88
N LEU A 7 -57.17 -4.93 7.87
CA LEU A 7 -55.83 -5.42 8.16
C LEU A 7 -55.78 -6.97 8.11
N LEU A 8 -54.73 -7.53 7.51
CA LEU A 8 -54.06 -8.67 8.14
C LEU A 8 -52.54 -8.53 8.01
N ILE A 9 -51.93 -8.57 9.18
CA ILE A 9 -50.52 -8.53 9.49
C ILE A 9 -49.86 -9.80 8.93
N ILE A 10 -48.88 -9.64 8.05
CA ILE A 10 -47.77 -10.58 7.90
C ILE A 10 -46.51 -9.80 8.26
N ALA A 11 -46.28 -9.70 9.56
CA ALA A 11 -44.93 -9.64 10.08
C ALA A 11 -44.39 -11.07 9.99
N LEU A 12 -43.37 -11.32 9.17
CA LEU A 12 -42.38 -12.34 9.48
C LEU A 12 -41.09 -12.04 8.71
N LEU A 13 -40.10 -11.58 9.49
CA LEU A 13 -38.67 -11.71 9.23
C LEU A 13 -38.09 -10.87 8.09
N SER A 14 -38.17 -9.55 8.26
CA SER A 14 -36.98 -8.72 8.06
C SER A 14 -35.88 -9.27 8.97
N ILE A 15 -35.03 -10.13 8.41
CA ILE A 15 -33.79 -10.55 9.05
C ILE A 15 -32.88 -9.32 9.08
N ASN A 16 -33.10 -8.49 10.11
CA ASN A 16 -32.02 -7.79 10.77
C ASN A 16 -31.06 -8.87 11.26
N SER A 17 -30.00 -9.10 10.50
CA SER A 17 -28.84 -9.85 10.98
C SER A 17 -27.62 -8.99 10.76
N PHE A 18 -27.30 -8.28 11.85
CA PHE A 18 -25.99 -7.75 12.18
C PHE A 18 -25.46 -6.70 11.20
N ILE A 19 -25.88 -5.46 11.47
CA ILE A 19 -24.89 -4.39 11.69
C ILE A 19 -23.94 -4.91 12.77
N PHE A 20 -22.92 -5.69 12.39
CA PHE A 20 -21.71 -5.81 13.18
C PHE A 20 -20.82 -4.68 12.69
N SER A 21 -21.15 -3.47 13.14
CA SER A 21 -20.21 -2.35 13.16
C SER A 21 -19.17 -2.68 14.21
N GLN A 22 -18.24 -3.60 13.90
CA GLN A 22 -16.93 -3.51 14.51
C GLN A 22 -16.32 -2.23 13.97
N ASN A 23 -16.20 -1.22 14.84
CA ASN A 23 -15.43 0.00 14.62
C ASN A 23 -13.94 -0.36 14.43
N ASN A 24 -13.60 -1.08 13.38
CA ASN A 24 -12.23 -1.35 12.97
C ASN A 24 -11.75 -0.23 12.04
N SER A 25 -11.98 1.03 12.44
CA SER A 25 -11.47 2.19 11.71
C SER A 25 -10.01 2.39 12.09
N GLY A 26 -9.09 1.72 11.38
CA GLY A 26 -7.67 2.01 11.49
C GLY A 26 -7.38 3.50 11.27
N LYS A 27 -6.42 4.07 12.01
CA LYS A 27 -5.94 5.44 11.77
C LYS A 27 -5.38 5.53 10.33
N THR A 28 -5.81 6.54 9.58
CA THR A 28 -5.24 6.87 8.27
C THR A 28 -4.13 7.89 8.45
N TYR A 29 -2.97 7.60 7.87
CA TYR A 29 -1.83 8.51 7.81
C TYR A 29 -1.78 9.14 6.43
N TRP A 30 -1.54 10.44 6.37
CA TRP A 30 -1.49 11.25 5.15
C TRP A 30 -0.12 11.88 5.01
N TYR A 31 0.39 11.92 3.79
CA TYR A 31 1.71 12.45 3.48
C TYR A 31 1.64 13.31 2.23
N THR A 32 2.26 14.48 2.31
CA THR A 32 2.36 15.42 1.19
C THR A 32 3.81 15.68 0.87
N SER A 33 4.10 15.93 -0.41
CA SER A 33 5.40 16.43 -0.86
C SER A 33 5.19 17.72 -1.63
N PRO A 34 6.02 18.76 -1.40
CA PRO A 34 6.00 19.95 -2.25
C PRO A 34 6.44 19.64 -3.69
N ASP A 35 7.16 18.54 -3.90
CA ASP A 35 7.74 18.16 -5.19
C ASP A 35 6.85 17.20 -6.00
N SER A 36 5.73 16.74 -5.44
CA SER A 36 4.91 15.68 -6.05
C SER A 36 3.43 16.01 -6.28
N ASN A 37 3.02 17.29 -6.19
CA ASN A 37 1.64 17.79 -6.39
C ASN A 37 0.54 16.76 -6.04
N GLY A 38 0.31 16.54 -4.75
CA GLY A 38 -0.68 15.57 -4.29
C GLY A 38 -0.33 14.94 -2.95
N TYR A 39 -0.80 13.70 -2.73
CA TYR A 39 -0.59 12.97 -1.48
C TYR A 39 -0.47 11.46 -1.67
N ILE A 40 0.10 10.84 -0.65
CA ILE A 40 0.01 9.40 -0.39
C ILE A 40 -0.65 9.23 0.97
N SER A 41 -1.56 8.27 1.08
CA SER A 41 -2.15 7.90 2.37
C SER A 41 -2.16 6.39 2.55
N PHE A 42 -2.08 5.94 3.79
CA PHE A 42 -2.31 4.54 4.11
C PHE A 42 -3.13 4.38 5.39
N GLN A 43 -3.86 3.28 5.45
CA GLN A 43 -4.65 2.86 6.60
C GLN A 43 -4.35 1.39 6.89
N ARG A 44 -4.08 1.09 8.16
CA ARG A 44 -3.90 -0.28 8.64
C ARG A 44 -5.10 -0.68 9.47
N ILE A 45 -5.75 -1.78 9.10
CA ILE A 45 -6.88 -2.37 9.83
C ILE A 45 -6.45 -3.76 10.29
N VAL A 46 -6.54 -4.02 11.60
CA VAL A 46 -6.22 -5.32 12.18
C VAL A 46 -7.53 -6.05 12.48
N SER A 47 -7.68 -7.28 12.00
CA SER A 47 -8.83 -8.11 12.31
C SER A 47 -8.49 -8.98 13.51
N ASP A 48 -9.12 -8.72 14.66
CA ASP A 48 -8.94 -9.49 15.91
C ASP A 48 -9.89 -10.70 16.00
N ASP A 49 -10.12 -11.38 14.87
CA ASP A 49 -10.83 -12.66 14.89
C ASP A 49 -9.86 -13.75 15.34
N LYS A 50 -10.19 -14.41 16.45
CA LYS A 50 -9.37 -15.38 17.21
C LYS A 50 -8.83 -16.59 16.39
N SER A 51 -9.20 -16.72 15.12
CA SER A 51 -8.82 -17.84 14.25
C SER A 51 -7.79 -17.48 13.16
N ASP A 52 -7.59 -16.21 12.81
CA ASP A 52 -6.59 -15.81 11.79
C ASP A 52 -6.27 -14.30 11.90
N SER A 53 -5.10 -13.94 12.43
CA SER A 53 -4.69 -12.53 12.59
C SER A 53 -4.32 -11.94 11.23
N SER A 54 -5.32 -11.43 10.51
CA SER A 54 -5.10 -10.74 9.23
C SER A 54 -4.99 -9.23 9.44
N THR A 55 -4.11 -8.60 8.66
CA THR A 55 -4.03 -7.14 8.58
C THR A 55 -4.35 -6.71 7.15
N ILE A 56 -5.25 -5.75 7.02
CA ILE A 56 -5.59 -5.08 5.77
C ILE A 56 -4.82 -3.75 5.72
N LEU A 57 -4.12 -3.53 4.61
CA LEU A 57 -3.47 -2.28 4.27
C LEU A 57 -4.20 -1.64 3.09
N ASN A 58 -4.76 -0.46 3.31
CA ASN A 58 -5.34 0.35 2.25
C ASN A 58 -4.44 1.54 1.98
N THR A 59 -3.86 1.60 0.78
CA THR A 59 -2.99 2.67 0.32
C THR A 59 -3.70 3.44 -0.78
N LYS A 60 -3.63 4.77 -0.73
CA LYS A 60 -4.06 5.65 -1.82
C LYS A 60 -2.91 6.52 -2.26
N VAL A 61 -2.67 6.55 -3.56
CA VAL A 61 -1.71 7.45 -4.19
C VAL A 61 -2.47 8.37 -5.12
N ARG A 62 -2.31 9.67 -4.92
CA ARG A 62 -2.86 10.74 -5.75
C ARG A 62 -1.78 11.79 -5.88
N ALA A 63 -0.76 11.53 -6.69
CA ALA A 63 0.44 12.37 -6.77
C ALA A 63 1.01 12.39 -8.20
N SER A 64 1.67 13.48 -8.56
CA SER A 64 2.39 13.65 -9.81
C SER A 64 3.89 13.59 -9.58
N PHE A 65 4.60 12.72 -10.28
CA PHE A 65 6.05 12.58 -10.22
C PHE A 65 6.61 12.95 -11.58
N ASP A 66 7.26 14.10 -11.71
CA ASP A 66 7.87 14.57 -12.97
C ASP A 66 6.88 14.62 -14.15
N GLY A 67 5.63 14.99 -13.86
CA GLY A 67 4.54 15.05 -14.83
C GLY A 67 3.81 13.73 -15.03
N GLU A 68 4.29 12.62 -14.43
CA GLU A 68 3.58 11.35 -14.41
C GLU A 68 2.59 11.29 -13.25
N ILE A 69 1.30 11.22 -13.59
CA ILE A 69 0.22 11.15 -12.59
C ILE A 69 0.01 9.70 -12.16
N LEU A 70 0.27 9.43 -10.88
CA LEU A 70 -0.14 8.21 -10.20
C LEU A 70 -1.41 8.46 -9.40
N ASN A 71 -2.48 7.77 -9.79
CA ASN A 71 -3.79 7.90 -9.19
C ASN A 71 -4.42 6.52 -9.01
N PHE A 72 -4.14 5.88 -7.87
CA PHE A 72 -4.64 4.54 -7.60
C PHE A 72 -4.92 4.24 -6.12
N ASP A 73 -5.77 3.25 -5.91
CA ASP A 73 -6.04 2.63 -4.63
C ASP A 73 -5.52 1.19 -4.65
N LEU A 74 -4.77 0.84 -3.61
CA LEU A 74 -4.22 -0.49 -3.39
C LEU A 74 -4.75 -1.02 -2.05
N SER A 75 -5.41 -2.16 -2.06
CA SER A 75 -5.76 -2.89 -0.84
C SER A 75 -4.96 -4.18 -0.78
N THR A 76 -4.31 -4.47 0.35
CA THR A 76 -3.54 -5.69 0.57
C THR A 76 -3.98 -6.39 1.84
N VAL A 77 -4.32 -7.67 1.73
CA VAL A 77 -4.57 -8.55 2.87
C VAL A 77 -3.31 -9.33 3.17
N THR A 78 -2.88 -9.32 4.42
CA THR A 78 -1.67 -10.02 4.88
C THR A 78 -2.03 -11.19 5.80
N GLU A 79 -1.19 -12.23 5.78
CA GLU A 79 -1.36 -13.44 6.59
C GLU A 79 -0.91 -13.26 8.04
N THR A 80 -0.18 -12.20 8.32
CA THR A 80 0.36 -11.93 9.66
C THR A 80 0.41 -10.43 9.90
N GLU A 81 0.33 -10.03 11.16
CA GLU A 81 0.52 -8.62 11.55
C GLU A 81 1.91 -8.04 11.22
N LYS A 82 2.87 -8.89 10.84
CA LYS A 82 4.19 -8.43 10.36
C LYS A 82 4.11 -7.85 8.96
N MET A 83 3.03 -8.13 8.21
CA MET A 83 2.74 -7.59 6.86
C MET A 83 3.78 -7.96 5.78
N ILE A 84 4.62 -8.96 6.06
CA ILE A 84 5.68 -9.46 5.15
C ILE A 84 5.12 -10.47 4.14
N PHE A 85 3.99 -11.09 4.47
CA PHE A 85 3.35 -12.13 3.68
C PHE A 85 1.97 -11.68 3.24
N ALA A 86 1.87 -11.19 2.00
CA ALA A 86 0.58 -10.91 1.39
C ALA A 86 -0.15 -12.23 1.09
N LYS A 87 -1.47 -12.20 1.31
CA LYS A 87 -2.44 -13.24 0.95
C LYS A 87 -3.15 -12.86 -0.34
N SER A 88 -3.50 -11.59 -0.48
CA SER A 88 -4.10 -11.03 -1.68
C SER A 88 -3.86 -9.53 -1.76
N PHE A 89 -4.03 -8.97 -2.95
CA PHE A 89 -4.17 -7.53 -3.15
C PHE A 89 -5.13 -7.22 -4.29
N SER A 90 -5.69 -6.01 -4.26
CA SER A 90 -6.52 -5.43 -5.32
C SER A 90 -6.02 -4.03 -5.64
N PHE A 91 -5.92 -3.73 -6.92
CA PHE A 91 -5.49 -2.45 -7.46
C PHE A 91 -6.60 -1.86 -8.33
N HIS A 92 -6.85 -0.57 -8.15
CA HIS A 92 -7.76 0.21 -8.99
C HIS A 92 -7.16 1.59 -9.24
N GLY A 93 -6.92 1.96 -10.50
CA GLY A 93 -6.50 3.31 -10.84
C GLY A 93 -5.58 3.40 -12.05
N THR A 94 -4.96 4.55 -12.23
CA THR A 94 -4.01 4.80 -13.31
C THR A 94 -2.58 4.52 -12.87
N ILE A 95 -1.87 3.84 -13.76
CA ILE A 95 -0.44 3.48 -13.62
C ILE A 95 0.47 4.38 -14.46
N GLY A 96 -0.11 5.38 -15.15
CA GLY A 96 0.61 6.38 -15.93
C GLY A 96 -0.36 7.40 -16.54
N ALA A 97 0.16 8.56 -16.96
CA ALA A 97 -0.64 9.71 -17.42
C ALA A 97 -1.52 9.43 -18.66
N LYS A 98 -1.19 8.39 -19.45
CA LYS A 98 -1.88 8.05 -20.71
C LYS A 98 -2.64 6.73 -20.66
N ILE A 99 -2.65 6.06 -19.50
CA ILE A 99 -3.22 4.72 -19.36
C ILE A 99 -4.60 4.86 -18.72
N GLU A 100 -5.62 4.30 -19.39
CA GLU A 100 -6.96 4.18 -18.81
C GLU A 100 -6.88 3.46 -17.46
N PRO A 101 -7.76 3.79 -16.48
CA PRO A 101 -7.75 3.12 -15.20
C PRO A 101 -7.82 1.59 -15.35
N VAL A 102 -6.85 0.89 -14.75
CA VAL A 102 -6.79 -0.57 -14.76
C VAL A 102 -7.34 -1.12 -13.45
N ASN A 103 -7.93 -2.31 -13.56
CA ASN A 103 -8.35 -3.11 -12.43
C ASN A 103 -7.60 -4.42 -12.46
N PHE A 104 -6.95 -4.78 -11.36
CA PHE A 104 -6.46 -6.13 -11.20
C PHE A 104 -6.44 -6.58 -9.74
N SER A 105 -6.41 -7.89 -9.56
CA SER A 105 -6.26 -8.52 -8.26
C SER A 105 -5.27 -9.66 -8.36
N GLY A 106 -4.50 -9.86 -7.30
CA GLY A 106 -3.62 -11.02 -7.11
C GLY A 106 -4.06 -11.77 -5.87
N THR A 107 -4.21 -13.09 -5.96
CA THR A 107 -4.52 -13.96 -4.81
C THR A 107 -3.51 -15.09 -4.75
N LYS A 108 -2.90 -15.29 -3.58
CA LYS A 108 -1.99 -16.41 -3.35
C LYS A 108 -2.77 -17.71 -3.28
N ILE A 109 -2.42 -18.66 -4.13
CA ILE A 109 -3.05 -19.99 -4.21
C ILE A 109 -2.34 -20.95 -3.25
N LYS A 110 -1.01 -20.97 -3.29
CA LYS A 110 -0.16 -21.84 -2.47
C LYS A 110 1.24 -21.27 -2.35
N SER A 111 2.00 -21.76 -1.37
CA SER A 111 3.44 -21.53 -1.27
C SER A 111 4.17 -22.86 -1.20
N ASP A 112 5.33 -22.92 -1.84
CA ASP A 112 6.29 -23.98 -1.54
C ASP A 112 7.10 -23.57 -0.31
N LYS A 113 7.59 -24.54 0.46
CA LYS A 113 8.00 -24.49 1.87
C LYS A 113 9.08 -23.46 2.28
N LYS A 114 9.45 -22.47 1.46
CA LYS A 114 9.96 -21.14 1.86
C LYS A 114 10.31 -20.18 0.71
N ASP A 115 10.38 -20.64 -0.54
CA ASP A 115 11.08 -19.87 -1.58
C ASP A 115 10.18 -19.23 -2.63
N ILE A 116 9.05 -19.85 -2.94
CA ILE A 116 8.18 -19.42 -4.04
C ILE A 116 6.71 -19.48 -3.61
N SER A 117 5.96 -18.46 -4.00
CA SER A 117 4.50 -18.40 -3.87
C SER A 117 3.85 -18.37 -5.24
N PHE A 118 2.73 -19.08 -5.39
CA PHE A 118 1.95 -19.16 -6.62
C PHE A 118 0.75 -18.25 -6.48
N TRP A 119 0.60 -17.33 -7.43
CA TRP A 119 -0.40 -16.27 -7.39
C TRP A 119 -1.29 -16.34 -8.62
N HIS A 120 -2.59 -16.33 -8.39
CA HIS A 120 -3.58 -16.15 -9.44
C HIS A 120 -3.87 -14.67 -9.60
N PHE A 121 -3.74 -14.16 -10.81
CA PHE A 121 -4.02 -12.78 -11.15
C PHE A 121 -5.19 -12.68 -12.11
N LYS A 122 -6.06 -11.70 -11.87
CA LYS A 122 -7.20 -11.36 -12.73
C LYS A 122 -7.24 -9.86 -12.95
N GLY A 123 -7.48 -9.40 -14.17
CA GLY A 123 -7.60 -7.97 -14.45
C GLY A 123 -7.33 -7.59 -15.89
N ASP A 124 -7.33 -6.28 -16.10
CA ASP A 124 -7.26 -5.63 -17.41
C ASP A 124 -5.83 -5.10 -17.74
N PHE A 125 -4.84 -5.45 -16.92
CA PHE A 125 -3.47 -4.96 -17.07
C PHE A 125 -2.74 -5.65 -18.24
N VAL A 126 -2.20 -4.85 -19.15
CA VAL A 126 -1.31 -5.26 -20.24
C VAL A 126 -0.18 -4.22 -20.30
N GLU A 127 1.08 -4.60 -20.14
CA GLU A 127 2.21 -3.66 -20.27
C GLU A 127 3.23 -4.11 -21.34
N ASP A 128 3.83 -3.12 -21.99
CA ASP A 128 4.88 -3.21 -23.00
C ASP A 128 6.26 -3.60 -22.41
N MET A 129 7.06 -4.28 -23.24
CA MET A 129 8.28 -4.99 -22.85
C MET A 129 9.46 -4.08 -22.46
N GLU A 130 10.23 -4.49 -21.44
CA GLU A 130 11.56 -3.97 -21.10
C GLU A 130 12.43 -5.16 -20.67
N THR A 131 13.74 -5.09 -20.88
CA THR A 131 14.66 -6.24 -21.03
C THR A 131 15.64 -6.46 -19.86
N ASP A 132 15.28 -6.12 -18.62
CA ASP A 132 16.17 -6.31 -17.44
C ASP A 132 16.08 -7.74 -16.85
N PRO A 133 17.19 -8.50 -16.75
CA PRO A 133 17.22 -9.87 -16.20
C PRO A 133 16.97 -9.98 -14.69
N ASP A 134 17.15 -8.91 -13.91
CA ASP A 134 16.84 -8.89 -12.47
C ASP A 134 15.37 -8.57 -12.17
N ILE A 135 14.62 -8.20 -13.20
CA ILE A 135 13.20 -7.90 -13.15
C ILE A 135 12.42 -9.13 -13.63
N GLN A 136 11.59 -9.69 -12.74
CA GLN A 136 10.62 -10.70 -13.17
C GLN A 136 9.31 -10.00 -13.56
N ARG A 137 9.08 -9.81 -14.87
CA ARG A 137 7.86 -9.22 -15.43
C ARG A 137 6.72 -10.23 -15.57
N PHE A 138 5.50 -9.71 -15.61
CA PHE A 138 4.30 -10.50 -15.76
C PHE A 138 3.46 -10.04 -16.96
N ASN A 139 3.37 -10.89 -17.99
CA ASN A 139 2.43 -10.68 -19.08
C ASN A 139 1.12 -11.35 -18.72
N PHE A 140 0.06 -10.57 -18.61
CA PHE A 140 -1.31 -11.07 -18.53
C PHE A 140 -1.92 -10.95 -19.92
N ALA A 141 -2.23 -12.08 -20.55
CA ALA A 141 -3.29 -12.06 -21.54
C ALA A 141 -4.57 -11.64 -20.81
N LYS A 142 -5.45 -10.90 -21.51
CA LYS A 142 -6.85 -10.75 -21.12
C LYS A 142 -7.31 -12.11 -20.56
N TYR A 143 -7.66 -12.14 -19.27
CA TYR A 143 -8.10 -13.32 -18.51
C TYR A 143 -7.01 -14.27 -17.98
N ASN A 144 -6.75 -14.14 -16.67
CA ASN A 144 -6.18 -15.14 -15.76
C ASN A 144 -4.73 -15.59 -16.05
N ALA A 145 -3.75 -15.12 -15.26
CA ALA A 145 -2.42 -15.73 -15.21
C ALA A 145 -2.10 -16.31 -13.84
N THR A 146 -1.38 -17.42 -13.82
CA THR A 146 -0.77 -17.94 -12.59
C THR A 146 0.72 -17.67 -12.62
N LEU A 147 1.20 -16.93 -11.63
CA LEU A 147 2.56 -16.42 -11.57
C LEU A 147 3.29 -16.95 -10.34
N LYS A 148 4.61 -17.10 -10.49
CA LYS A 148 5.51 -17.44 -9.40
C LYS A 148 6.11 -16.15 -8.88
N LEU A 149 5.78 -15.78 -7.64
CA LEU A 149 6.44 -14.67 -6.93
C LEU A 149 7.45 -15.25 -5.93
N PRO A 150 8.66 -14.69 -5.83
CA PRO A 150 9.56 -14.98 -4.72
C PRO A 150 8.85 -14.82 -3.37
N ALA A 151 9.23 -15.63 -2.38
CA ALA A 151 8.72 -15.45 -1.02
C ALA A 151 9.07 -14.07 -0.46
N ARG A 152 8.33 -13.61 0.56
CA ARG A 152 8.51 -12.27 1.18
C ARG A 152 8.42 -11.13 0.16
N THR A 153 7.58 -11.29 -0.87
CA THR A 153 7.24 -10.21 -1.79
C THR A 153 6.21 -9.29 -1.14
N ILE A 154 6.51 -8.00 -1.09
CA ILE A 154 5.71 -6.95 -0.48
C ILE A 154 5.38 -5.92 -1.57
N PRO A 155 4.11 -5.50 -1.72
CA PRO A 155 3.76 -4.36 -2.55
C PRO A 155 4.57 -3.10 -2.12
N SER A 156 5.23 -2.42 -3.07
CA SER A 156 6.21 -1.37 -2.78
C SER A 156 5.68 -0.27 -1.88
N PHE A 157 4.42 0.16 -2.07
CA PHE A 157 3.85 1.22 -1.23
C PHE A 157 3.49 0.75 0.19
N ASN A 158 3.31 -0.55 0.40
CA ASN A 158 3.05 -1.08 1.75
C ASN A 158 4.26 -1.00 2.68
N ILE A 159 5.47 -0.76 2.14
CA ILE A 159 6.69 -0.58 2.94
C ILE A 159 6.52 0.54 3.96
N TRP A 160 5.74 1.59 3.64
CA TRP A 160 5.50 2.71 4.54
C TRP A 160 4.78 2.30 5.83
N ALA A 161 3.94 1.27 5.78
CA ALA A 161 3.28 0.69 6.95
C ALA A 161 4.18 -0.29 7.73
N ILE A 162 5.21 -0.85 7.09
CA ILE A 162 6.11 -1.85 7.68
C ILE A 162 7.27 -1.17 8.42
N ILE A 163 7.84 -0.11 7.85
CA ILE A 163 9.02 0.59 8.38
C ILE A 163 8.90 0.89 9.89
N PRO A 164 7.78 1.49 10.39
CA PRO A 164 7.71 1.83 11.80
C PRO A 164 7.75 0.64 12.75
N ARG A 165 7.41 -0.55 12.27
CA ARG A 165 7.40 -1.80 13.05
C ARG A 165 8.74 -2.53 13.04
N LEU A 166 9.73 -2.05 12.28
CA LEU A 166 11.06 -2.62 12.29
C LEU A 166 11.81 -2.26 13.58
N PRO A 167 12.68 -3.14 14.10
CA PRO A 167 13.49 -2.84 15.28
C PRO A 167 14.37 -1.58 15.09
N PHE A 168 14.54 -0.79 16.16
CA PHE A 168 15.49 0.31 16.21
C PHE A 168 16.87 -0.19 16.62
N ASP A 169 17.35 -1.23 15.96
CA ASP A 169 18.65 -1.84 16.19
C ASP A 169 19.46 -1.93 14.90
N ARG A 170 20.79 -1.80 15.03
CA ARG A 170 21.71 -1.87 13.88
C ARG A 170 22.15 -3.32 13.58
N LYS A 171 21.61 -4.32 14.29
CA LYS A 171 22.06 -5.71 14.19
C LYS A 171 21.32 -6.47 13.10
N GLY A 172 20.12 -6.02 12.73
CA GLY A 172 19.31 -6.63 11.69
C GLY A 172 19.37 -5.93 10.33
N THR A 173 19.32 -6.74 9.27
CA THR A 173 18.91 -6.29 7.93
C THR A 173 17.56 -6.89 7.60
N PHE A 174 16.58 -6.05 7.31
CA PHE A 174 15.27 -6.51 6.85
C PHE A 174 15.32 -6.77 5.34
N LYS A 175 15.33 -8.04 4.94
CA LYS A 175 15.37 -8.47 3.53
C LYS A 175 13.97 -8.79 3.00
N PHE A 176 13.68 -8.39 1.76
CA PHE A 176 12.40 -8.65 1.11
C PHE A 176 12.53 -8.55 -0.41
N ASN A 177 11.44 -8.86 -1.12
CA ASN A 177 11.29 -8.55 -2.54
C ASN A 177 10.16 -7.52 -2.69
N ALA A 178 10.31 -6.55 -3.58
CA ALA A 178 9.29 -5.52 -3.80
C ALA A 178 8.49 -5.85 -5.06
N LEU A 179 7.17 -5.94 -4.95
CA LEU A 179 6.28 -5.91 -6.10
C LEU A 179 6.08 -4.44 -6.47
N ASP A 180 6.50 -4.06 -7.66
CA ASP A 180 6.08 -2.81 -8.29
C ASP A 180 4.67 -3.04 -8.84
N GLU A 181 3.68 -2.45 -8.17
CA GLU A 181 2.27 -2.64 -8.47
C GLU A 181 1.83 -1.87 -9.72
N THR A 182 2.57 -0.82 -10.11
CA THR A 182 2.22 -0.03 -11.30
C THR A 182 2.73 -0.67 -12.58
N LYS A 183 3.75 -1.53 -12.48
CA LYS A 183 4.37 -2.22 -13.61
C LYS A 183 4.29 -3.75 -13.52
N LEU A 184 3.65 -4.27 -12.48
CA LEU A 184 3.52 -5.69 -12.18
C LEU A 184 4.80 -6.50 -12.41
N TYR A 185 5.87 -6.13 -11.71
CA TYR A 185 7.09 -6.92 -11.66
C TYR A 185 7.71 -6.95 -10.27
N VAL A 186 8.57 -7.94 -10.04
CA VAL A 186 9.27 -8.07 -8.74
C VAL A 186 10.71 -7.59 -8.83
N LYS A 187 11.05 -6.58 -8.02
CA LYS A 187 12.44 -6.23 -7.69
C LYS A 187 12.93 -7.15 -6.58
N LYS A 188 13.95 -7.94 -6.87
CA LYS A 188 14.49 -8.92 -5.92
C LYS A 188 15.49 -8.29 -4.96
N ASN A 189 15.73 -8.98 -3.83
CA ASN A 189 16.85 -8.72 -2.91
C ASN A 189 16.91 -7.29 -2.35
N GLN A 190 15.75 -6.71 -2.04
CA GLN A 190 15.65 -5.42 -1.39
C GLN A 190 16.00 -5.53 0.09
N THR A 191 16.55 -4.45 0.65
CA THR A 191 16.99 -4.40 2.04
C THR A 191 16.57 -3.10 2.71
N ILE A 192 16.20 -3.18 3.99
CA ILE A 192 16.07 -2.03 4.87
C ILE A 192 17.01 -2.20 6.07
N ASN A 193 17.78 -1.16 6.37
CA ASN A 193 18.70 -1.11 7.50
C ASN A 193 18.42 0.12 8.36
N TYR A 194 18.49 -0.04 9.68
CA TYR A 194 18.41 1.07 10.62
C TYR A 194 19.76 1.77 10.75
N LEU A 195 19.76 3.11 10.65
CA LEU A 195 20.96 3.95 10.65
C LEU A 195 21.22 4.64 11.99
N GLY A 196 20.31 4.57 12.96
CA GLY A 196 20.42 5.35 14.20
C GLY A 196 19.47 6.55 14.22
N THR A 197 19.65 7.41 15.21
CA THR A 197 18.85 8.63 15.35
C THR A 197 19.50 9.82 14.66
N THR A 198 18.70 10.70 14.08
CA THR A 198 19.14 11.99 13.51
C THR A 198 18.15 13.09 13.92
N ASN A 199 18.63 14.34 13.97
CA ASN A 199 17.73 15.49 14.08
C ASN A 199 17.29 15.90 12.67
N THR A 200 15.98 15.94 12.44
CA THR A 200 15.38 16.30 11.15
C THR A 200 14.42 17.47 11.37
N ASP A 201 14.40 18.40 10.45
CA ASP A 201 13.39 19.47 10.44
C ASP A 201 12.09 18.93 9.82
N ILE A 202 11.02 18.93 10.63
CA ILE A 202 9.68 18.57 10.22
C ILE A 202 8.78 19.77 10.53
N ASN A 203 8.24 20.40 9.49
CA ASN A 203 7.35 21.56 9.61
C ASN A 203 7.94 22.70 10.46
N GLY A 204 9.23 23.00 10.29
CA GLY A 204 9.95 24.06 11.00
C GLY A 204 10.40 23.70 12.42
N LYS A 205 10.23 22.44 12.82
CA LYS A 205 10.63 21.93 14.15
C LYS A 205 11.71 20.87 13.98
N LYS A 206 12.81 21.03 14.70
CA LYS A 206 13.84 19.98 14.80
C LYS A 206 13.35 18.88 15.74
N ILE A 207 13.16 17.68 15.20
CA ILE A 207 12.71 16.49 15.92
C ILE A 207 13.79 15.42 15.79
N LYS A 208 14.10 14.73 16.91
CA LYS A 208 14.98 13.56 16.90
C LYS A 208 14.18 12.35 16.40
N LEU A 209 14.62 11.75 15.30
CA LEU A 209 13.92 10.65 14.63
C LEU A 209 14.85 9.48 14.34
N HIS A 210 14.29 8.28 14.31
CA HIS A 210 14.93 7.03 13.90
C HIS A 210 15.01 6.96 12.38
N LYS A 211 16.22 6.85 11.83
CA LYS A 211 16.44 6.82 10.39
C LYS A 211 16.62 5.40 9.88
N PHE A 212 15.95 5.06 8.79
CA PHE A 212 16.14 3.84 8.02
C PHE A 212 16.57 4.16 6.60
N VAL A 213 17.29 3.25 5.97
CA VAL A 213 17.62 3.29 4.54
C VAL A 213 17.12 2.03 3.86
N HIS A 214 16.43 2.20 2.73
CA HIS A 214 16.01 1.16 1.82
C HIS A 214 16.92 1.18 0.59
N GLN A 215 17.47 0.02 0.26
CA GLN A 215 18.41 -0.17 -0.83
C GLN A 215 18.12 -1.46 -1.59
N GLY A 216 18.46 -1.45 -2.87
CA GLY A 216 18.35 -2.56 -3.80
C GLY A 216 19.16 -2.29 -5.06
N LYS A 217 19.32 -3.30 -5.90
CA LYS A 217 20.02 -3.12 -7.18
C LYS A 217 19.21 -2.17 -8.09
N GLY A 218 19.89 -1.20 -8.71
CA GLY A 218 19.28 -0.30 -9.69
C GLY A 218 18.35 0.77 -9.10
N MET A 219 18.25 0.92 -7.78
CA MET A 219 17.49 2.00 -7.15
C MET A 219 18.39 3.03 -6.48
N LEU A 220 17.95 4.29 -6.49
CA LEU A 220 18.46 5.28 -5.54
C LEU A 220 17.97 4.91 -4.13
N PRO A 221 18.80 5.09 -3.09
CA PRO A 221 18.37 4.81 -1.73
C PRO A 221 17.16 5.67 -1.33
N ALA A 222 16.15 5.02 -0.76
CA ALA A 222 15.07 5.72 -0.08
C ALA A 222 15.36 5.79 1.42
N TYR A 223 14.99 6.90 2.05
CA TYR A 223 15.17 7.10 3.48
C TYR A 223 13.85 7.32 4.19
N TYR A 224 13.75 6.81 5.41
CA TYR A 224 12.55 6.90 6.23
C TYR A 224 12.92 7.39 7.61
N TRP A 225 12.13 8.30 8.15
CA TRP A 225 12.29 8.81 9.50
C TRP A 225 11.06 8.49 10.34
N VAL A 226 11.28 7.81 11.46
CA VAL A 226 10.24 7.32 12.36
C VAL A 226 10.39 7.99 13.73
N SER A 227 9.28 8.39 14.35
CA SER A 227 9.27 8.88 15.73
C SER A 227 9.55 7.74 16.73
N GLU A 228 9.86 8.10 17.97
CA GLU A 228 9.94 7.13 19.07
C GLU A 228 8.61 6.35 19.22
N ASP A 229 7.48 7.05 19.02
CA ASP A 229 6.12 6.52 19.08
C ASP A 229 5.72 5.65 17.87
N ARG A 230 6.68 5.25 17.03
CA ARG A 230 6.46 4.34 15.89
C ARG A 230 5.54 4.94 14.82
N GLU A 231 5.59 6.26 14.63
CA GLU A 231 4.93 6.94 13.51
C GLU A 231 5.95 7.27 12.42
N LEU A 232 5.64 6.97 11.16
CA LEU A 232 6.45 7.41 10.02
C LEU A 232 6.23 8.92 9.83
N MET A 233 7.28 9.70 9.99
CA MET A 233 7.21 11.17 9.96
C MET A 233 7.59 11.75 8.61
N GLN A 234 8.56 11.12 7.94
CA GLN A 234 9.07 11.58 6.65
C GLN A 234 9.62 10.42 5.82
N VAL A 235 9.49 10.54 4.50
CA VAL A 235 10.10 9.65 3.50
C VAL A 235 10.81 10.51 2.46
N LEU A 236 12.04 10.16 2.11
CA LEU A 236 12.76 10.70 0.96
C LEU A 236 12.86 9.59 -0.09
N LEU A 237 12.25 9.82 -1.25
CA LEU A 237 12.32 8.93 -2.41
C LEU A 237 13.18 9.58 -3.51
N ASP A 238 13.99 8.75 -4.19
CA ASP A 238 14.79 9.13 -5.37
C ASP A 238 15.64 10.39 -5.19
N ASN A 239 16.09 10.66 -3.95
CA ASN A 239 16.80 11.88 -3.55
C ASN A 239 16.09 13.19 -3.95
N LYS A 240 14.78 13.13 -4.19
CA LYS A 240 14.00 14.22 -4.75
C LYS A 240 12.72 14.45 -3.97
N TYR A 241 11.86 13.45 -3.88
CA TYR A 241 10.53 13.63 -3.31
C TYR A 241 10.58 13.44 -1.79
N THR A 242 10.43 14.54 -1.07
CA THR A 242 10.30 14.51 0.39
C THR A 242 8.83 14.52 0.77
N PHE A 243 8.32 13.37 1.22
CA PHE A 243 6.98 13.24 1.78
C PHE A 243 7.03 13.41 3.28
N THR A 244 6.24 14.32 3.82
CA THR A 244 6.13 14.57 5.27
C THR A 244 4.71 14.31 5.74
N ILE A 245 4.57 13.75 6.94
CA ILE A 245 3.27 13.51 7.56
C ILE A 245 2.46 14.81 7.64
N SER A 246 1.18 14.75 7.26
CA SER A 246 0.28 15.90 7.13
C SER A 246 -1.09 15.61 7.75
N SER A 247 -1.92 16.65 7.86
CA SER A 247 -3.36 16.45 8.06
C SER A 247 -4.02 15.98 6.78
N LYS A 248 -5.23 15.42 6.91
CA LYS A 248 -6.07 15.05 5.77
C LYS A 248 -6.43 16.29 4.94
N GLU A 249 -6.75 17.40 5.60
CA GLU A 249 -7.17 18.65 4.97
C GLU A 249 -6.05 19.20 4.08
N ALA A 250 -4.81 19.23 4.58
CA ALA A 250 -3.65 19.67 3.81
C ALA A 250 -3.40 18.74 2.60
N ALA A 251 -3.48 17.43 2.78
CA ALA A 251 -3.32 16.46 1.70
C ALA A 251 -4.39 16.59 0.60
N LEU A 252 -5.64 16.84 0.96
CA LEU A 252 -6.70 17.04 -0.02
C LEU A 252 -6.63 18.41 -0.72
N GLN A 253 -5.96 19.39 -0.13
CA GLN A 253 -5.71 20.68 -0.77
C GLN A 253 -4.64 20.57 -1.87
N THR A 254 -3.55 19.83 -1.63
CA THR A 254 -2.49 19.64 -2.63
C THR A 254 -3.02 18.96 -3.90
N GLU A 255 -3.95 18.01 -3.76
CA GLU A 255 -4.61 17.36 -4.91
C GLU A 255 -5.43 18.35 -5.75
N LYS A 256 -6.11 19.32 -5.12
CA LYS A 256 -6.95 20.30 -5.82
C LYS A 256 -6.10 21.32 -6.58
N SER A 257 -5.03 21.80 -5.96
CA SER A 257 -4.11 22.74 -6.59
C SER A 257 -3.47 22.17 -7.86
N GLY A 258 -3.11 20.88 -7.87
CA GLY A 258 -2.52 20.22 -9.04
C GLY A 258 -3.47 19.96 -10.22
N LYS A 259 -4.79 20.13 -10.06
CA LYS A 259 -5.78 20.02 -11.15
C LYS A 259 -6.13 21.38 -11.79
N SER A 260 -5.52 22.46 -11.31
CA SER A 260 -5.85 23.85 -11.67
C SER A 260 -4.84 24.48 -12.64
N GLU A 261 -3.80 23.73 -13.04
CA GLU A 261 -2.77 24.09 -14.03
C GLU A 261 -2.96 23.27 -15.31
#